data_AF-A0A7X6GXM4-F1
#
_entry.id   AF-A0A7X6GXM4-F1
#
_cell.length_a   1.000
_cell.length_b   1.000
_cell.length_c   1.000
_cell.angle_alpha   90.00
_cell.angle_beta   90.00
_cell.angle_gamma   90.00
#
_symmetry.space_group_name_H-M   'P 1'
#
loop_
_entity.id
_entity.type
_entity.pdbx_description
1 polymer ?
#
loop_
_entity_poly.entity_id
_entity_poly.type
_entity_poly.pdbx_seq_one_letter_code
_entity_poly.pdbx_strand_id
1 'polypeptide(L)'
;MQGKTTRDRHEALMTRMARTLGADLDDAELRGDLPPELREEMLLACTGCADPTGCAHWLDRHKEADAAPGYCRNGDLLRGLAAE
;
A
#
# COMPACT_ATOMS: atom_id res chain seq x y z
N MET A 1 14.47 -10.91 -10.60
CA MET A 1 14.52 -9.99 -9.43
C MET A 1 14.07 -8.62 -9.91
N GLN A 2 13.06 -8.02 -9.27
CA GLN A 2 12.60 -6.68 -9.64
C GLN A 2 13.75 -5.67 -9.43
N GLY A 3 13.88 -4.67 -10.31
CA GLY A 3 14.91 -3.63 -10.16
C GLY A 3 14.65 -2.75 -8.93
N LYS A 4 15.73 -2.27 -8.29
CA LYS A 4 15.68 -1.40 -7.09
C LYS A 4 14.71 -0.23 -7.25
N THR A 5 14.76 0.47 -8.39
CA THR A 5 13.89 1.61 -8.70
C THR A 5 12.40 1.25 -8.73
N THR A 6 12.04 0.06 -9.20
CA THR A 6 10.64 -0.42 -9.18
C THR A 6 10.18 -0.61 -7.74
N ARG A 7 11.02 -1.21 -6.90
CA ARG A 7 10.69 -1.45 -5.50
C ARG A 7 10.51 -0.13 -4.75
N ASP A 8 11.45 0.81 -4.88
CA ASP A 8 11.39 2.13 -4.23
C ASP A 8 10.12 2.91 -4.64
N ARG A 9 9.74 2.84 -5.93
CA ARG A 9 8.50 3.45 -6.43
C ARG A 9 7.27 2.85 -5.77
N HIS A 10 7.20 1.54 -5.69
CA HIS A 10 6.03 0.84 -5.13
C HIS A 10 5.94 0.98 -3.62
N GLU A 11 7.08 1.09 -2.92
CA GLU A 11 7.11 1.40 -1.50
C GLU A 11 6.49 2.78 -1.25
N ALA A 12 6.89 3.79 -2.03
CA ALA A 12 6.29 5.12 -1.93
C ALA A 12 4.78 5.13 -2.23
N LEU A 13 4.34 4.38 -3.25
CA LEU A 13 2.92 4.26 -3.59
C LEU A 13 2.11 3.51 -2.52
N MET A 14 2.64 2.40 -1.99
CA MET A 14 1.98 1.59 -0.96
C MET A 14 1.82 2.38 0.33
N THR A 15 2.87 3.08 0.77
CA THR A 15 2.82 3.94 1.96
C THR A 15 1.81 5.08 1.80
N ARG A 16 1.76 5.72 0.62
CA ARG A 16 0.72 6.72 0.33
C ARG A 16 -0.68 6.13 0.33
N MET A 17 -0.87 4.95 -0.27
CA MET A 17 -2.17 4.25 -0.27
C MET A 17 -2.63 3.91 1.14
N ALA A 18 -1.75 3.39 1.99
CA ALA A 18 -2.07 3.12 3.39
C ALA A 18 -2.62 4.37 4.09
N ARG A 19 -1.88 5.48 4.00
CA ARG A 19 -2.28 6.77 4.61
C ARG A 19 -3.60 7.30 4.05
N THR A 20 -3.81 7.22 2.73
CA THR A 20 -5.07 7.63 2.11
C THR A 20 -6.27 6.80 2.61
N LEU A 21 -6.04 5.54 3.00
CA LEU A 21 -7.07 4.65 3.56
C LEU A 21 -7.18 4.72 5.09
N GLY A 22 -6.42 5.60 5.75
CA GLY A 22 -6.40 5.72 7.21
C GLY A 22 -5.52 4.70 7.93
N ALA A 23 -4.72 3.90 7.23
CA ALA A 23 -3.75 3.00 7.82
C ALA A 23 -2.38 3.67 7.98
N ASP A 24 -1.71 3.39 9.10
CA ASP A 24 -0.28 3.69 9.31
C ASP A 24 0.51 2.38 9.38
N LEU A 25 1.36 2.13 8.39
CA LEU A 25 2.13 0.89 8.29
C LEU A 25 3.21 0.81 9.38
N ASP A 26 3.79 1.94 9.76
CA ASP A 26 4.86 1.96 10.75
C ASP A 26 4.26 1.73 12.14
N ASP A 27 3.08 2.31 12.42
CA ASP A 27 2.34 2.01 13.66
C ASP A 27 1.83 0.57 13.70
N ALA A 28 1.29 0.04 12.60
CA ALA A 28 0.87 -1.36 12.51
C ALA A 28 2.02 -2.34 12.75
N GLU A 29 3.25 -2.01 12.29
CA GLU A 29 4.46 -2.79 12.62
C GLU A 29 4.78 -2.73 14.11
N LEU A 30 4.67 -1.56 14.73
CA LEU A 30 4.93 -1.38 16.17
C LEU A 30 3.90 -2.11 17.05
N ARG A 31 2.63 -2.15 16.64
CA ARG A 31 1.56 -2.88 17.33
C ARG A 31 1.64 -4.40 17.11
N GLY A 32 2.36 -4.83 16.07
CA GLY A 32 2.51 -6.25 15.69
C GLY A 32 1.45 -6.77 14.73
N ASP A 33 0.57 -5.90 14.23
CA ASP A 33 -0.48 -6.24 13.26
C ASP A 33 0.07 -6.41 11.84
N LEU A 34 1.23 -5.79 11.56
CA LEU A 34 1.96 -5.92 10.32
C LEU A 34 3.38 -6.45 10.60
N PRO A 35 3.65 -7.75 10.48
CA PRO A 35 5.01 -8.26 10.55
C PRO A 35 5.88 -7.73 9.40
N PRO A 36 7.20 -7.49 9.60
CA PRO A 36 8.09 -7.02 8.55
C PRO A 36 8.09 -7.92 7.29
N GLU A 37 7.96 -9.23 7.48
CA GLU A 37 7.89 -10.20 6.39
C GLU A 37 6.62 -9.99 5.56
N LEU A 38 5.48 -9.72 6.22
CA LEU A 38 4.22 -9.43 5.55
C LEU A 38 4.28 -8.09 4.79
N ARG A 39 4.95 -7.07 5.35
CA ARG A 39 5.18 -5.79 4.64
C ARG A 39 5.98 -6.00 3.36
N GLU A 40 6.99 -6.86 3.39
CA GLU A 40 7.77 -7.22 2.21
C GLU A 40 6.95 -8.00 1.17
N GLU A 41 6.10 -8.94 1.60
CA GLU A 41 5.17 -9.65 0.72
C GLU A 41 4.16 -8.70 0.07
N MET A 42 3.61 -7.75 0.84
CA MET A 42 2.72 -6.70 0.34
C MET A 42 3.42 -5.83 -0.71
N LEU A 43 4.67 -5.45 -0.49
CA LEU A 43 5.44 -4.67 -1.44
C LEU A 43 5.72 -5.48 -2.71
N LEU A 44 6.10 -6.75 -2.59
CA LEU A 44 6.30 -7.64 -3.73
C LEU A 44 5.01 -7.79 -4.55
N ALA A 45 3.86 -8.02 -3.89
CA ALA A 45 2.55 -8.08 -4.54
C ALA A 45 2.18 -6.75 -5.22
N CYS A 46 2.50 -5.62 -4.58
CA CYS A 46 2.27 -4.28 -5.12
C CYS A 46 3.05 -4.07 -6.43
N THR A 47 4.30 -4.52 -6.51
CA THR A 47 5.14 -4.39 -7.71
C THR A 47 4.61 -5.19 -8.92
N GLY A 48 3.68 -6.12 -8.69
CA GLY A 48 2.96 -6.86 -9.73
C GLY A 48 1.57 -6.32 -10.06
N CYS A 49 1.19 -5.14 -9.56
CA CYS A 49 -0.13 -4.57 -9.84
C CYS A 49 -0.28 -4.18 -11.32
N ALA A 50 -1.52 -4.17 -11.81
CA ALA A 50 -1.81 -3.95 -13.22
C ALA A 50 -1.65 -2.48 -13.67
N ASP A 51 -1.74 -1.52 -12.74
CA ASP A 51 -1.71 -0.09 -13.08
C ASP A 51 -1.04 0.79 -12.00
N PRO A 52 0.30 0.81 -11.93
CA PRO A 52 1.04 1.66 -11.01
C PRO A 52 0.97 3.16 -11.36
N THR A 53 0.61 3.51 -12.60
CA THR A 53 0.46 4.92 -13.03
C THR A 53 -0.91 5.44 -12.62
N GLY A 54 -1.97 4.65 -12.83
CA GLY A 54 -3.30 4.92 -12.31
C GLY A 54 -3.33 5.00 -10.79
N CYS A 55 -2.52 4.18 -10.09
CA CYS A 55 -2.33 4.29 -8.64
C CYS A 55 -1.88 5.69 -8.22
N ALA A 56 -0.80 6.21 -8.84
CA ALA A 56 -0.31 7.55 -8.56
C ALA A 56 -1.38 8.62 -8.84
N HIS A 57 -2.01 8.57 -10.01
CA HIS A 57 -3.05 9.55 -10.38
C HIS A 57 -4.30 9.49 -9.49
N TRP A 58 -4.63 8.31 -8.97
CA TRP A 58 -5.72 8.14 -8.02
C TRP A 58 -5.34 8.75 -6.67
N LEU A 59 -4.13 8.47 -6.17
CA LEU A 59 -3.61 9.04 -4.92
C LEU A 59 -3.45 10.56 -4.97
N ASP A 60 -3.17 11.14 -6.13
CA ASP A 60 -3.11 12.60 -6.29
C ASP A 60 -4.51 13.26 -6.20
N ARG A 61 -5.57 12.48 -6.46
CA ARG A 61 -6.96 12.96 -6.44
C ARG A 61 -7.70 12.64 -5.14
N HIS A 62 -7.17 11.75 -4.31
CA HIS A 62 -7.79 11.32 -3.06
C HIS A 62 -6.83 11.57 -1.90
N LYS A 63 -7.18 12.56 -1.07
CA LYS A 63 -6.46 12.78 0.19
C LYS A 63 -6.82 11.71 1.22
N GLU A 64 -8.08 11.32 1.24
CA GLU A 64 -8.68 10.31 2.10
C GLU A 64 -9.68 9.49 1.26
N ALA A 65 -9.83 8.21 1.58
CA ALA A 65 -10.79 7.32 0.94
C ALA A 65 -11.13 6.13 1.84
N ASP A 66 -12.38 5.67 1.79
CA ASP A 66 -12.82 4.48 2.55
C ASP A 66 -12.40 3.15 1.87
N ALA A 67 -11.94 3.21 0.62
CA ALA A 67 -11.66 2.03 -0.18
C ALA A 67 -10.54 2.27 -1.19
N ALA A 68 -9.67 1.27 -1.33
CA ALA A 68 -8.69 1.23 -2.40
C ALA A 68 -9.39 1.07 -3.76
N PRO A 69 -8.77 1.52 -4.86
CA PRO A 69 -9.27 1.22 -6.19
C PRO A 69 -9.23 -0.29 -6.45
N GLY A 70 -10.16 -0.81 -7.26
CA GLY A 70 -10.34 -2.26 -7.45
C GLY A 70 -9.14 -3.03 -8.04
N TYR A 71 -8.12 -2.33 -8.56
CA TYR A 71 -6.87 -2.93 -9.02
C TYR A 71 -5.78 -3.01 -7.93
N CYS A 72 -6.03 -2.45 -6.74
CA CYS A 72 -5.07 -2.43 -5.65
C CYS A 72 -4.94 -3.82 -5.02
N ARG A 73 -3.77 -4.44 -5.18
CA ARG A 73 -3.48 -5.79 -4.67
C ARG A 73 -3.51 -5.89 -3.15
N ASN A 74 -3.28 -4.78 -2.46
CA ASN A 74 -3.21 -4.72 -1.00
C ASN A 74 -4.46 -4.07 -0.38
N GLY A 75 -5.52 -3.82 -1.17
CA GLY A 75 -6.67 -3.03 -0.71
C GLY A 75 -7.35 -3.61 0.53
N ASP A 76 -7.56 -4.92 0.57
CA ASP A 76 -8.20 -5.58 1.71
C ASP A 76 -7.32 -5.62 2.95
N LEU A 77 -6.01 -5.87 2.78
CA LEU A 77 -5.05 -5.83 3.88
C LEU A 77 -4.95 -4.43 4.49
N LEU A 78 -4.81 -3.40 3.64
CA LEU A 78 -4.75 -2.01 4.09
C LEU A 78 -6.03 -1.57 4.79
N ARG A 79 -7.20 -2.01 4.30
CA ARG A 79 -8.48 -1.79 5.00
C ARG A 79 -8.50 -2.43 6.38
N GLY A 80 -7.97 -3.65 6.52
CA GLY A 80 -7.86 -4.34 7.80
C GLY A 80 -6.99 -3.57 8.81
N LEU A 81 -5.88 -2.99 8.34
CA LEU A 81 -4.96 -2.19 9.17
C LEU A 81 -5.52 -0.80 9.55
N ALA A 82 -6.48 -0.29 8.80
CA ALA A 82 -7.13 1.00 9.05
C ALA A 82 -8.29 0.92 10.06
N ALA A 83 -8.77 -0.28 10.38
CA ALA A 83 -10.01 -0.49 11.12
C ALA A 83 -9.87 -0.46 12.65
N GLU A 84 -8.93 0.33 13.19
CA GLU A 84 -8.71 0.50 14.64
C GLU A 84 -8.93 1.93 15.12
#